data_AF-A0A6V8NI75-F1
#
_entry.id   AF-A0A6V8NI75-F1
#
_cell.length_a   1.000
_cell.length_b   1.000
_cell.length_c   1.000
_cell.angle_alpha   90.00
_cell.angle_beta   90.00
_cell.angle_gamma   90.00
#
_symmetry.space_group_name_H-M   'P 1'
#
loop_
_entity.id
_entity.type
_entity.pdbx_description
1 polymer ?
#
loop_
_entity_poly.entity_id
_entity_poly.type
_entity_poly.pdbx_seq_one_letter_code
_entity_poly.pdbx_strand_id
1 'polypeptide(L)'
;MVVIYSVGVPFNYSGLGNTAYHAALGLYREGILTHILTPDFRECEIPKEKFSTFPLRKITSKGHARIRNYTIKDNLFDLWASRKIQDFGKINVFYGWSHHSLISMRIAHKKGAITFIDRQSAEIRFQREIMGREFKKVGVSVDF
;
A
#
# COMPACT_ATOMS: atom_id res chain seq x y z
N MET A 1 2.98 -16.94 13.75
CA MET A 1 2.67 -15.49 13.78
C MET A 1 1.92 -15.15 12.50
N VAL A 2 0.81 -14.42 12.57
CA VAL A 2 -0.06 -14.08 11.44
C VAL A 2 0.20 -12.65 10.97
N VAL A 3 0.81 -12.49 9.80
CA VAL A 3 1.11 -11.18 9.20
C VAL A 3 0.21 -10.94 7.97
N ILE A 4 -0.45 -9.78 7.95
CA ILE A 4 -1.14 -9.24 6.78
C ILE A 4 -0.30 -8.11 6.19
N TYR A 5 -0.11 -8.17 4.88
CA TYR A 5 0.63 -7.17 4.13
C TYR A 5 -0.32 -6.41 3.20
N SER A 6 -0.28 -5.08 3.18
CA SER A 6 -1.18 -4.25 2.38
C SER A 6 -0.40 -3.20 1.60
N VAL A 7 -0.62 -3.16 0.28
CA VAL A 7 0.00 -2.18 -0.62
C VAL A 7 -0.96 -1.75 -1.73
N GLY A 8 -1.15 -0.45 -1.91
CA GLY A 8 -2.11 0.17 -2.83
C GLY A 8 -1.59 0.36 -4.25
N VAL A 9 -0.57 -0.38 -4.64
CA VAL A 9 0.01 -0.40 -5.99
C VAL A 9 0.13 -1.84 -6.50
N PRO A 10 0.15 -2.06 -7.83
CA PRO A 10 0.37 -3.39 -8.39
C PRO A 10 1.61 -4.08 -7.82
N PHE A 11 1.43 -5.30 -7.32
CA PHE A 11 2.45 -6.06 -6.59
C PHE A 11 3.36 -6.87 -7.54
N ASN A 12 4.66 -6.91 -7.26
CA ASN A 12 5.67 -7.51 -8.13
C ASN A 12 5.73 -6.87 -9.55
N TYR A 13 5.49 -5.56 -9.61
CA TYR A 13 5.79 -4.70 -10.76
C TYR A 13 7.03 -3.85 -10.46
N SER A 14 7.28 -2.76 -11.18
CA SER A 14 8.39 -1.85 -10.90
C SER A 14 8.14 -0.93 -9.69
N GLY A 15 9.20 -0.24 -9.24
CA GLY A 15 9.14 0.79 -8.21
C GLY A 15 8.66 0.24 -6.86
N LEU A 16 7.64 0.89 -6.28
CA LEU A 16 7.06 0.51 -5.00
C LEU A 16 6.50 -0.93 -5.01
N GLY A 17 5.95 -1.39 -6.13
CA GLY A 17 5.46 -2.76 -6.28
C GLY A 17 6.55 -3.83 -6.14
N ASN A 18 7.76 -3.53 -6.62
CA ASN A 18 8.93 -4.42 -6.50
C ASN A 18 9.45 -4.45 -5.06
N THR A 19 9.52 -3.28 -4.45
CA THR A 19 9.97 -3.15 -3.05
C THR A 19 9.03 -3.91 -2.13
N ALA A 20 7.72 -3.74 -2.34
CA ALA A 20 6.69 -4.47 -1.61
C ALA A 20 6.77 -5.99 -1.82
N TYR A 21 7.11 -6.43 -3.05
CA TYR A 21 7.32 -7.84 -3.35
C TYR A 21 8.44 -8.44 -2.50
N HIS A 22 9.63 -7.86 -2.51
CA HIS A 22 10.76 -8.43 -1.77
C HIS A 22 10.55 -8.41 -0.25
N ALA A 23 9.91 -7.37 0.29
CA ALA A 23 9.55 -7.32 1.70
C ALA A 23 8.56 -8.43 2.08
N ALA A 24 7.48 -8.61 1.31
CA ALA A 24 6.51 -9.67 1.55
C ALA A 24 7.08 -11.07 1.27
N LEU A 25 8.01 -11.21 0.32
CA LEU A 25 8.69 -12.47 0.03
C LEU A 25 9.52 -12.96 1.23
N GLY A 26 10.18 -12.05 1.94
CA GLY A 26 10.85 -12.38 3.20
C GLY A 26 9.87 -12.97 4.22
N LEU A 27 8.73 -12.30 4.44
CA LEU A 27 7.68 -12.80 5.33
C LEU A 27 7.11 -14.16 4.88
N TYR A 28 7.02 -14.41 3.57
CA TYR A 28 6.57 -15.67 3.01
C TYR A 28 7.57 -16.80 3.26
N ARG A 29 8.86 -16.56 3.01
CA ARG A 29 9.93 -17.54 3.23
C ARG A 29 10.06 -17.94 4.70
N GLU A 30 9.76 -17.03 5.61
CA GLU A 30 9.70 -17.30 7.06
C GLU A 30 8.38 -17.96 7.51
N GLY A 31 7.44 -18.24 6.60
CA GLY A 31 6.18 -18.92 6.92
C GLY A 31 5.18 -18.10 7.74
N ILE A 32 5.39 -16.79 7.86
CA ILE A 32 4.55 -15.88 8.68
C ILE A 32 3.59 -15.03 7.84
N LEU A 33 3.78 -14.95 6.53
CA LEU A 33 2.87 -14.27 5.62
C LEU A 33 1.56 -15.03 5.47
N THR A 34 0.47 -14.38 5.85
CA THR A 34 -0.87 -14.96 5.76
C THR A 34 -1.61 -14.45 4.52
N HIS A 35 -1.64 -13.14 4.30
CA HIS A 35 -2.33 -12.53 3.17
C HIS A 35 -1.64 -11.26 2.66
N ILE A 36 -1.78 -11.00 1.37
CA ILE A 36 -1.43 -9.76 0.68
C ILE A 36 -2.72 -9.11 0.16
N LEU A 37 -2.90 -7.84 0.49
CA LEU A 37 -3.96 -6.99 -0.06
C LEU A 37 -3.33 -6.04 -1.09
N THR A 38 -3.74 -6.14 -2.36
CA THR A 38 -3.16 -5.35 -3.47
C THR A 38 -4.20 -5.06 -4.56
N PRO A 39 -4.07 -4.00 -5.38
CA PRO A 39 -4.94 -3.81 -6.54
C PRO A 39 -4.78 -4.87 -7.64
N ASP A 40 -3.55 -5.30 -7.90
CA ASP A 40 -3.20 -6.26 -8.94
C ASP A 40 -1.86 -6.92 -8.58
N PHE A 41 -1.49 -8.02 -9.24
CA PHE A 41 -0.18 -8.63 -9.04
C PHE A 41 0.32 -9.36 -10.29
N ARG A 42 1.64 -9.41 -10.45
CA ARG A 42 2.32 -10.29 -11.42
C ARG A 42 2.67 -11.62 -10.75
N GLU A 43 2.60 -12.70 -11.51
CA GLU A 43 3.05 -14.02 -11.06
C GLU A 43 4.45 -13.96 -10.42
N CYS A 44 4.59 -14.65 -9.29
CA CYS A 44 5.75 -14.57 -8.42
C CYS A 44 5.86 -15.84 -7.56
N GLU A 45 6.86 -15.90 -6.68
CA GLU A 45 7.06 -17.04 -5.77
C GLU A 45 5.92 -17.21 -4.74
N ILE A 46 5.18 -16.16 -4.43
CA ILE A 46 4.09 -16.20 -3.46
C ILE A 46 2.83 -16.78 -4.13
N PRO A 47 2.20 -17.82 -3.57
CA PRO A 47 1.02 -18.46 -4.16
C PRO A 47 -0.20 -17.53 -4.28
N LYS A 48 -1.01 -17.73 -5.32
CA LYS A 48 -2.13 -16.84 -5.69
C LYS A 48 -3.21 -16.76 -4.60
N GLU A 49 -3.40 -17.82 -3.83
CA GLU A 49 -4.33 -17.89 -2.71
C GLU A 49 -3.97 -16.95 -1.55
N LYS A 50 -2.73 -16.46 -1.49
CA LYS A 50 -2.32 -15.44 -0.52
C LYS A 50 -2.82 -14.05 -0.89
N PHE A 51 -3.30 -13.84 -2.12
CA PHE A 51 -3.68 -12.52 -2.62
C PHE A 51 -5.18 -12.29 -2.52
N SER A 52 -5.56 -11.14 -1.97
CA SER A 52 -6.87 -10.53 -2.22
C SER A 52 -6.66 -9.31 -3.11
N THR A 53 -7.43 -9.23 -4.20
CA THR A 53 -7.30 -8.14 -5.17
C THR A 53 -8.45 -7.14 -5.07
N PHE A 54 -8.10 -5.84 -5.09
CA PHE A 54 -9.09 -4.77 -5.09
C PHE A 54 -9.75 -4.67 -6.48
N PRO A 55 -11.08 -4.86 -6.62
CA PRO A 55 -11.74 -5.00 -7.93
C PRO A 55 -11.87 -3.70 -8.75
N LEU A 56 -11.06 -2.66 -8.48
CA LEU A 56 -11.18 -1.33 -9.11
C LEU A 56 -11.09 -1.38 -10.63
N ARG A 57 -10.36 -2.36 -11.19
CA ARG A 57 -10.23 -2.58 -12.64
C ARG A 57 -11.58 -2.83 -13.34
N LYS A 58 -12.59 -3.34 -12.63
CA LYS A 58 -13.97 -3.50 -13.14
C LYS A 58 -14.81 -2.22 -13.06
N ILE A 59 -14.40 -1.27 -12.22
CA ILE A 59 -15.10 0.01 -12.03
C ILE A 59 -14.63 1.05 -13.07
N THR A 60 -13.42 0.89 -13.61
CA THR A 60 -12.80 1.83 -14.55
C THR A 60 -12.75 1.35 -16.00
N SER A 61 -13.23 0.15 -16.32
CA SER A 61 -13.10 -0.46 -17.67
C SER A 61 -14.13 0.01 -18.70
N LYS A 62 -15.17 0.75 -18.29
CA LYS A 62 -16.15 1.36 -19.22
C LYS A 62 -15.95 2.87 -19.30
N GLY A 63 -14.86 3.25 -19.95
CA GLY A 63 -14.56 4.64 -20.32
C GLY A 63 -14.17 5.50 -19.13
N HIS A 64 -13.38 6.53 -19.43
CA HIS A 64 -12.92 7.61 -18.57
C HIS A 64 -11.55 7.42 -17.92
N ALA A 65 -10.64 8.25 -18.43
CA ALA A 65 -9.42 8.72 -17.80
C ALA A 65 -9.63 9.47 -16.45
N ARG A 66 -10.49 9.01 -15.51
CA ARG A 66 -11.03 9.88 -14.44
C ARG A 66 -10.86 9.43 -12.97
N ILE A 67 -9.92 8.54 -12.65
CA ILE A 67 -9.32 8.60 -11.30
C ILE A 67 -7.84 8.94 -11.48
N ARG A 68 -7.60 10.15 -12.02
CA ARG A 68 -6.26 10.73 -12.12
C ARG A 68 -5.76 11.24 -10.76
N ASN A 69 -6.63 11.29 -9.75
CA ASN A 69 -6.30 11.71 -8.39
C ASN A 69 -5.92 10.49 -7.55
N TYR A 70 -4.61 10.27 -7.39
CA TYR A 70 -4.03 9.21 -6.57
C TYR A 70 -4.71 9.10 -5.20
N THR A 71 -4.97 10.24 -4.55
CA THR A 71 -5.66 10.32 -3.25
C THR A 71 -6.98 9.55 -3.21
N ILE A 72 -7.82 9.66 -4.25
CA ILE A 72 -9.12 8.99 -4.29
C ILE A 72 -8.92 7.48 -4.44
N LYS A 73 -8.06 7.07 -5.38
CA LYS A 73 -7.75 5.65 -5.63
C LYS A 73 -7.18 4.98 -4.38
N ASP A 74 -6.27 5.65 -3.70
CA ASP A 74 -5.60 5.15 -2.50
C ASP A 74 -6.56 5.09 -1.30
N ASN A 75 -7.44 6.07 -1.11
CA ASN A 75 -8.48 6.02 -0.08
C ASN A 75 -9.53 4.92 -0.35
N LEU A 76 -9.92 4.70 -1.61
CA LEU A 76 -10.86 3.64 -1.97
C LEU A 76 -10.25 2.26 -1.74
N PHE A 77 -8.97 2.08 -2.11
CA PHE A 77 -8.24 0.87 -1.81
C PHE A 77 -8.16 0.63 -0.30
N ASP A 78 -7.78 1.64 0.48
CA ASP A 78 -7.63 1.51 1.93
C ASP A 78 -8.98 1.20 2.60
N LEU A 79 -10.07 1.81 2.14
CA LEU A 79 -11.41 1.47 2.62
C LEU A 79 -11.75 0.01 2.34
N TRP A 80 -11.47 -0.50 1.14
CA TRP A 80 -11.68 -1.91 0.81
C TRP A 80 -10.78 -2.84 1.64
N ALA A 81 -9.49 -2.51 1.78
CA ALA A 81 -8.54 -3.28 2.56
C ALA A 81 -8.95 -3.34 4.03
N SER A 82 -9.45 -2.22 4.58
CA SER A 82 -9.93 -2.14 5.96
C SER A 82 -11.13 -3.06 6.21
N ARG A 83 -12.02 -3.24 5.22
CA ARG A 83 -13.13 -4.20 5.29
C ARG A 83 -12.61 -5.64 5.23
N LYS A 84 -11.66 -5.93 4.35
CA LYS A 84 -11.01 -7.25 4.29
C LYS A 84 -10.32 -7.64 5.59
N ILE A 85 -9.71 -6.67 6.28
CA ILE A 85 -9.10 -6.88 7.60
C ILE A 85 -10.13 -7.29 8.65
N GLN A 86 -11.38 -6.83 8.53
CA GLN A 86 -12.46 -7.27 9.42
C GLN A 86 -12.83 -8.74 9.19
N ASP A 87 -12.82 -9.20 7.93
CA ASP A 87 -13.12 -10.59 7.54
C ASP A 87 -12.09 -11.58 8.10
N PHE A 88 -10.83 -11.17 8.29
CA PHE A 88 -9.80 -12.04 8.84
C PHE A 88 -10.00 -12.29 10.34
N GLY A 89 -9.57 -13.46 10.83
CA GLY A 89 -9.58 -13.80 12.24
C GLY A 89 -8.55 -13.01 13.07
N LYS A 90 -7.77 -13.71 13.89
CA LYS A 90 -6.68 -13.10 14.67
C LYS A 90 -5.58 -12.59 13.75
N ILE A 91 -5.15 -11.35 13.96
CA ILE A 91 -4.04 -10.70 13.24
C ILE A 91 -2.97 -10.36 14.28
N ASN A 92 -1.73 -10.83 14.09
CA ASN A 92 -0.64 -10.44 14.99
C ASN A 92 0.03 -9.16 14.52
N VAL A 93 0.27 -9.06 13.21
CA VAL A 93 0.95 -7.91 12.60
C VAL A 93 0.21 -7.48 11.35
N PHE A 94 0.04 -6.17 11.20
CA PHE A 94 -0.37 -5.53 9.96
C PHE A 94 0.77 -4.66 9.44
N TYR A 95 1.21 -4.92 8.21
CA TYR A 95 2.21 -4.13 7.51
C TYR A 95 1.54 -3.40 6.34
N GLY A 96 1.46 -2.09 6.40
CA GLY A 96 0.86 -1.25 5.37
C GLY A 96 1.86 -0.26 4.79
N TRP A 97 1.47 0.41 3.72
CA TRP A 97 2.31 1.38 3.04
C TRP A 97 1.60 2.74 2.94
N SER A 98 2.26 3.77 3.45
CA SER A 98 1.94 5.17 3.22
C SER A 98 0.46 5.51 3.42
N HIS A 99 -0.12 6.32 2.53
CA HIS A 99 -1.47 6.87 2.64
C HIS A 99 -2.58 5.86 2.25
N HIS A 100 -2.24 4.71 1.66
CA HIS A 100 -3.22 3.68 1.29
C HIS A 100 -3.40 2.61 2.37
N SER A 101 -3.07 2.92 3.63
CA SER A 101 -3.18 1.99 4.75
C SER A 101 -3.57 2.64 6.09
N LEU A 102 -4.03 3.89 6.10
CA LEU A 102 -4.33 4.63 7.33
C LEU A 102 -5.59 4.11 8.04
N ILE A 103 -6.66 3.87 7.29
CA ILE A 103 -7.90 3.27 7.80
C ILE A 103 -7.64 1.82 8.18
N SER A 104 -6.98 1.08 7.30
CA SER A 104 -6.59 -0.32 7.52
C SER A 104 -5.76 -0.50 8.78
N MET A 105 -4.76 0.35 9.00
CA MET A 105 -3.95 0.39 10.22
C MET A 105 -4.83 0.59 11.45
N ARG A 106 -5.74 1.58 11.42
CA ARG A 106 -6.63 1.85 12.55
C ARG A 106 -7.50 0.63 12.88
N ILE A 107 -8.01 -0.07 11.87
CA ILE A 107 -8.82 -1.27 12.07
C ILE A 107 -7.97 -2.43 12.61
N ALA A 108 -6.78 -2.67 12.05
CA ALA A 108 -5.87 -3.71 12.53
C ALA A 108 -5.45 -3.48 13.99
N HIS A 109 -5.10 -2.24 14.34
CA HIS A 109 -4.76 -1.85 15.71
C HIS A 109 -5.92 -2.11 16.68
N LYS A 110 -7.17 -1.78 16.29
CA LYS A 110 -8.36 -2.09 17.10
C LYS A 110 -8.57 -3.59 17.31
N LYS A 111 -8.04 -4.45 16.43
CA LYS A 111 -8.05 -5.91 16.57
C LYS A 111 -6.85 -6.45 17.38
N GLY A 112 -6.05 -5.56 17.97
CA GLY A 112 -4.89 -5.90 18.79
C GLY A 112 -3.63 -6.26 17.99
N ALA A 113 -3.60 -5.98 16.70
CA ALA A 113 -2.41 -6.20 15.88
C ALA A 113 -1.35 -5.12 16.14
N ILE A 114 -0.07 -5.51 16.11
CA ILE A 114 1.04 -4.57 15.98
C ILE A 114 1.02 -4.04 14.54
N THR A 115 1.06 -2.72 14.37
CA THR A 115 0.94 -2.10 13.05
C THR A 115 2.24 -1.40 12.64
N PHE A 116 2.72 -1.71 11.44
CA PHE A 116 3.82 -1.01 10.79
C PHE A 116 3.30 -0.30 9.55
N ILE A 117 3.73 0.96 9.36
CA ILE A 117 3.47 1.72 8.15
C ILE A 117 4.79 2.17 7.56
N ASP A 118 5.04 1.73 6.35
CA ASP A 118 6.23 2.10 5.60
C ASP A 118 5.96 3.30 4.69
N ARG A 119 6.89 4.26 4.68
CA ARG A 119 6.80 5.48 3.88
C ARG A 119 8.14 5.72 3.19
N GLN A 120 8.13 5.67 1.86
CA GLN A 120 9.34 5.97 1.06
C GLN A 120 9.77 7.43 1.15
N SER A 121 8.84 8.32 1.49
CA SER A 121 9.09 9.75 1.62
C SER A 121 8.95 10.20 3.06
N ALA A 122 9.73 11.23 3.41
CA ALA A 122 9.50 12.00 4.61
C ALA A 122 8.09 12.63 4.61
N GLU A 123 7.74 13.25 5.75
CA GLU A 123 6.51 14.03 5.86
C GLU A 123 6.41 15.05 4.71
N ILE A 124 5.20 15.21 4.14
CA ILE A 124 5.02 15.92 2.86
C ILE A 124 5.46 17.38 2.92
N ARG A 125 5.31 18.04 4.06
CA ARG A 125 5.76 19.44 4.26
C ARG A 125 7.27 19.48 4.30
N PHE A 126 7.92 18.53 4.98
CA PHE A 126 9.37 18.42 4.97
C PHE A 126 9.92 18.14 3.56
N GLN A 127 9.26 17.25 2.80
CA GLN A 127 9.65 16.99 1.42
C GLN A 127 9.49 18.24 0.54
N ARG A 128 8.36 18.96 0.66
CA ARG A 128 8.12 20.23 -0.06
C ARG A 128 9.15 21.29 0.31
N GLU A 129 9.48 21.42 1.60
CA GLU A 129 10.47 22.37 2.10
C GLU A 129 11.87 22.08 1.53
N ILE A 130 12.34 20.84 1.60
CA ILE A 130 13.63 20.44 1.04
C ILE A 130 13.65 20.66 -0.47
N MET A 131 12.64 20.19 -1.19
CA MET A 131 12.59 20.37 -2.63
C MET A 131 12.62 21.85 -3.00
N GLY A 132 11.82 22.69 -2.33
CA GLY A 132 11.83 24.13 -2.54
C GLY A 132 13.21 24.76 -2.32
N ARG A 133 13.95 24.32 -1.29
CA ARG A 133 15.33 24.77 -1.04
C ARG A 133 16.29 24.34 -2.14
N GLU A 134 16.24 23.08 -2.58
CA GLU A 134 17.15 22.57 -3.60
C GLU A 134 16.89 23.17 -4.99
N PHE A 135 15.62 23.32 -5.39
CA PHE A 135 15.27 23.98 -6.65
C PHE A 135 15.70 25.45 -6.67
N LYS A 136 15.54 26.15 -5.54
CA LYS A 136 16.01 27.54 -5.41
C LYS A 136 17.53 27.67 -5.59
N LYS A 137 18.33 26.71 -5.13
CA LYS A 137 19.81 26.72 -5.31
C LYS A 137 20.21 26.66 -6.78
N VAL A 138 19.43 26.00 -7.62
CA VAL A 138 19.70 25.88 -9.06
C VAL A 138 18.91 26.88 -9.91
N GLY A 139 18.29 27.89 -9.29
CA GLY A 139 17.57 28.97 -9.99
C GLY A 139 16.21 28.58 -10.55
N VAL A 140 15.61 27.47 -10.08
CA VAL A 140 14.29 27.01 -10.51
C VAL A 140 13.26 27.36 -9.44
N SER A 141 12.19 28.04 -9.81
CA SER A 141 11.01 28.25 -8.97
C SER A 141 9.97 27.16 -9.22
N VAL A 142 9.53 26.48 -8.17
CA VAL A 142 8.47 25.46 -8.21
C VAL A 142 7.37 25.85 -7.23
N ASP A 143 6.13 25.88 -7.72
CA ASP A 143 4.92 26.02 -6.92
C ASP A 143 4.37 24.62 -6.59
N PHE A 144 4.19 24.30 -5.30
CA PHE A 144 3.87 22.96 -4.78
C PHE A 144 2.46 22.80 -4.20
#